data_AF-A0A9Q3P6Y0-F1
#
_entry.id   AF-A0A9Q3P6Y0-F1
#
_cell.length_a   1.000
_cell.length_b   1.000
_cell.length_c   1.000
_cell.angle_alpha   90.00
_cell.angle_beta   90.00
_cell.angle_gamma   90.00
#
_symmetry.space_group_name_H-M   'P 1'
#
loop_
_entity.id
_entity.type
_entity.pdbx_description
1 polymer ?
#
loop_
_entity_poly.entity_id
_entity_poly.type
_entity_poly.pdbx_seq_one_letter_code
_entity_poly.pdbx_strand_id
1 'polypeptide(L)'
;MIQTLEDMVRRICEYVLEFKYFDGFTHYWCTLLPALELAYKTSIHANTNQTFTTLENGWSPKLPQYSLRKDLIEIHPTAASFKAMLDKARKHAVRCMEDSFSYDKDKWDKSHETPDFKVGDLVLVSTTNFNNIKGCKNLKDSFAGPFVIKALHGENAVEVELSEEFTNKNPTFPVSLIKPYKSSDV
;
A
#
# COMPACT_ATOMS: atom_id res chain seq x y z
N MET A 1 -5.68 5.20 4.20
CA MET A 1 -6.28 4.03 4.87
C MET A 1 -6.53 2.95 3.82
N ILE A 2 -5.51 2.17 3.50
CA ILE A 2 -5.61 0.90 2.76
C ILE A 2 -4.78 -0.07 3.60
N GLN A 3 -5.46 -0.94 4.34
CA GLN A 3 -4.85 -2.09 5.00
C GLN A 3 -4.52 -3.09 3.91
N THR A 4 -3.32 -3.03 3.34
CA THR A 4 -2.90 -4.16 2.51
C THR A 4 -2.73 -5.37 3.43
N LEU A 5 -3.16 -6.54 2.96
CA LEU A 5 -2.90 -7.82 3.64
C LEU A 5 -1.40 -7.94 3.97
N GLU A 6 -0.56 -7.47 3.07
CA GLU A 6 0.90 -7.45 3.20
C GLU A 6 1.38 -6.67 4.43
N ASP A 7 0.84 -5.48 4.70
CA ASP A 7 1.20 -4.70 5.90
C ASP A 7 0.73 -5.36 7.20
N MET A 8 -0.43 -6.03 7.18
CA MET A 8 -0.88 -6.83 8.32
C MET A 8 0.04 -8.04 8.55
N VAL A 9 0.45 -8.73 7.48
CA VAL A 9 1.38 -9.87 7.57
C VAL A 9 2.73 -9.43 8.13
N ARG A 10 3.35 -8.36 7.59
CA ARG A 10 4.66 -7.88 8.04
C ARG A 10 4.68 -7.58 9.54
N ARG A 11 3.64 -6.91 10.05
CA ARG A 11 3.58 -6.48 11.46
C ARG A 11 3.24 -7.60 12.42
N ILE A 12 2.47 -8.61 12.00
CA ILE A 12 2.30 -9.83 12.80
C ILE A 12 3.61 -10.59 12.85
N CYS A 13 4.34 -10.72 11.74
CA CYS A 13 5.66 -11.35 11.75
C CYS A 13 6.65 -10.64 12.69
N GLU A 14 6.62 -9.30 12.75
CA GLU A 14 7.40 -8.52 13.72
C GLU A 14 6.96 -8.82 15.17
N TYR A 15 5.67 -8.77 15.47
CA TYR A 15 5.14 -8.99 16.81
C TYR A 15 5.39 -10.41 17.35
N VAL A 16 5.39 -11.40 16.46
CA VAL A 16 5.62 -12.81 16.79
C VAL A 16 7.05 -13.08 17.27
N LEU A 17 8.02 -12.26 16.85
CA LEU A 17 9.40 -12.34 17.35
C LEU A 17 9.52 -11.82 18.79
N GLU A 18 8.64 -10.92 19.20
CA GLU A 18 8.65 -10.32 20.54
C GLU A 18 7.80 -11.09 21.55
N PHE A 19 6.79 -11.83 21.09
CA PHE A 19 5.84 -12.47 21.98
C PHE A 19 6.24 -13.90 22.38
N LYS A 20 6.63 -14.07 23.65
CA LYS A 20 6.78 -15.37 24.33
C LYS A 20 5.62 -15.58 25.30
N TYR A 21 4.95 -16.73 25.20
CA TYR A 21 3.96 -17.12 26.20
C TYR A 21 4.61 -17.35 27.58
N PHE A 22 3.81 -17.34 28.65
CA PHE A 22 4.26 -17.62 30.03
C PHE A 22 4.89 -19.02 30.19
N ASP A 23 4.58 -19.94 29.28
CA ASP A 23 5.12 -21.30 29.20
C ASP A 23 6.38 -21.41 28.31
N GLY A 24 6.83 -20.31 27.70
CA GLY A 24 8.01 -20.26 26.84
C GLY A 24 7.79 -20.69 25.38
N PHE A 25 6.55 -20.99 24.95
CA PHE A 25 6.31 -21.35 23.55
C PHE A 25 6.35 -20.11 22.63
N THR A 26 7.16 -20.18 21.58
CA THR A 26 7.14 -19.22 20.46
C THR A 26 6.29 -19.83 19.34
N HIS A 27 5.35 -19.07 18.78
CA HIS A 27 4.61 -19.52 17.60
C HIS A 27 5.39 -19.12 16.34
N TYR A 28 5.50 -20.01 15.35
CA TYR A 28 6.03 -19.61 14.05
C TYR A 28 5.01 -18.73 13.32
N TRP A 29 5.45 -17.75 12.53
CA TRP A 29 4.53 -16.87 11.80
C TRP A 29 3.57 -17.66 10.87
N CYS A 30 4.02 -18.78 10.31
CA CYS A 30 3.20 -19.67 9.49
C CYS A 30 1.97 -20.22 10.23
N THR A 31 2.08 -20.52 11.53
CA THR A 31 0.96 -21.08 12.31
C THR A 31 -0.10 -20.03 12.63
N LEU A 32 0.23 -18.75 12.47
CA LEU A 32 -0.67 -17.61 12.72
C LEU A 32 -1.35 -17.11 11.44
N LEU A 33 -0.94 -17.59 10.26
CA LEU A 33 -1.56 -17.20 8.98
C LEU A 33 -3.07 -17.44 8.94
N PRO A 34 -3.62 -18.59 9.39
CA PRO A 34 -5.08 -18.78 9.38
C PRO A 34 -5.80 -17.82 10.32
N ALA A 35 -5.20 -17.51 11.48
CA ALA A 35 -5.76 -16.53 12.41
C ALA A 35 -5.72 -15.11 11.84
N LEU A 36 -4.66 -14.77 11.11
CA LEU A 36 -4.54 -13.48 10.43
C LEU A 36 -5.53 -13.35 9.27
N GLU A 37 -5.70 -14.39 8.44
CA GLU A 37 -6.69 -14.40 7.37
C GLU A 37 -8.09 -14.15 7.93
N LEU A 38 -8.44 -14.85 9.01
CA LEU A 38 -9.71 -14.67 9.70
C LEU A 38 -9.85 -13.24 10.25
N ALA A 39 -8.80 -12.69 10.86
CA ALA A 39 -8.80 -11.32 11.37
C ALA A 39 -8.97 -10.29 10.25
N TYR A 40 -8.30 -10.48 9.10
CA TYR A 40 -8.43 -9.62 7.94
C TYR A 40 -9.87 -9.65 7.40
N LYS A 41 -10.42 -10.85 7.16
CA LYS A 41 -11.78 -11.02 6.60
C LYS A 41 -12.88 -10.43 7.48
N THR A 42 -12.66 -10.42 8.80
CA THR A 42 -13.61 -9.92 9.81
C THR A 42 -13.34 -8.48 10.23
N SER A 43 -12.25 -7.87 9.77
CA SER A 43 -11.95 -6.46 10.01
C SER A 43 -12.80 -5.56 9.12
N ILE A 44 -13.23 -4.41 9.65
CA ILE A 44 -13.97 -3.40 8.87
C ILE A 44 -12.96 -2.64 8.03
N HIS A 45 -13.16 -2.66 6.71
CA HIS A 45 -12.29 -1.93 5.79
C HIS A 45 -12.72 -0.47 5.67
N ALA A 46 -11.72 0.40 5.71
CA ALA A 46 -11.82 1.86 5.56
C ALA A 46 -12.76 2.35 4.46
N ASN A 47 -12.57 1.81 3.26
CA ASN A 47 -13.18 2.33 2.05
C ASN A 47 -14.64 1.89 1.93
N THR A 48 -14.96 0.70 2.43
CA THR A 48 -16.29 0.10 2.30
C THR A 48 -17.12 0.21 3.57
N ASN A 49 -16.49 0.54 4.71
CA ASN A 49 -17.10 0.50 6.05
C ASN A 49 -17.79 -0.83 6.38
N GLN A 50 -17.39 -1.91 5.70
CA GLN A 50 -17.92 -3.26 5.87
C GLN A 50 -16.77 -4.25 5.97
N THR A 51 -17.06 -5.42 6.53
CA THR A 51 -16.10 -6.53 6.55
C THR A 51 -16.11 -7.25 5.21
N PHE A 52 -14.96 -7.80 4.81
CA PHE A 52 -14.84 -8.54 3.56
C PHE A 52 -15.82 -9.72 3.50
N THR A 53 -15.95 -10.48 4.59
CA THR A 53 -16.88 -11.61 4.68
C THR A 53 -18.34 -11.20 4.48
N THR A 54 -18.74 -10.00 4.93
CA THR A 54 -20.09 -9.48 4.70
C THR A 54 -20.29 -9.10 3.24
N LEU A 55 -19.27 -8.56 2.57
CA LEU A 55 -19.35 -8.20 1.14
C LEU A 55 -19.34 -9.43 0.22
N GLU A 56 -18.50 -10.43 0.52
CA GLU A 56 -18.35 -11.64 -0.30
C GLU A 56 -19.49 -12.63 -0.05
N ASN A 57 -19.79 -12.92 1.22
CA ASN A 57 -20.67 -14.01 1.61
C ASN A 57 -22.01 -13.53 2.18
N GLY A 58 -22.19 -12.22 2.40
CA GLY A 58 -23.41 -11.67 3.00
C GLY A 58 -23.54 -11.87 4.52
N TRP A 59 -22.58 -12.54 5.17
CA TRP A 59 -22.58 -12.78 6.61
C TRP A 59 -21.16 -12.77 7.19
N SER A 60 -21.05 -12.53 8.50
CA SER A 60 -19.78 -12.55 9.22
C SER A 60 -19.78 -13.63 10.30
N PRO A 61 -18.70 -14.43 10.43
CA PRO A 61 -18.59 -15.42 11.48
C PRO A 61 -18.54 -14.74 12.85
N LYS A 62 -19.20 -15.36 13.84
CA LYS A 62 -19.13 -14.93 15.24
C LYS A 62 -17.82 -15.41 15.85
N LEU A 63 -16.83 -14.52 15.91
CA LEU A 63 -15.55 -14.78 16.55
C LEU A 63 -15.69 -14.98 18.07
N PRO A 64 -14.78 -15.74 18.72
CA PRO A 64 -14.78 -15.95 20.17
C PRO A 64 -14.83 -14.65 20.98
N GLN A 65 -14.22 -13.58 20.48
CA GLN A 65 -14.26 -12.24 21.09
C GLN A 65 -15.68 -11.66 21.25
N TYR A 66 -16.61 -12.07 20.39
CA TYR A 66 -18.03 -11.70 20.46
C TYR A 66 -18.86 -12.72 21.25
N SER A 67 -18.37 -13.95 21.38
CA SER A 67 -19.05 -15.06 22.08
C SER A 67 -18.75 -15.11 23.58
N LEU A 68 -17.67 -14.47 24.03
CA LEU A 68 -17.39 -14.26 25.46
C LEU A 68 -18.45 -13.29 26.04
N ARG A 69 -19.56 -13.84 26.54
CA ARG A 69 -20.53 -13.08 27.34
C ARG A 69 -19.80 -12.51 28.55
N LYS A 70 -19.99 -11.21 28.80
CA LYS A 70 -19.50 -10.54 30.02
C LYS A 70 -20.08 -11.16 31.30
N ASP A 71 -21.19 -11.89 31.16
CA ASP A 71 -21.98 -12.44 32.26
C ASP A 71 -21.56 -13.87 32.67
N LEU A 72 -20.53 -14.45 32.04
CA LEU A 72 -19.96 -15.73 32.45
C LEU A 72 -19.01 -15.49 33.63
N ILE A 73 -19.47 -15.86 34.83
CA ILE A 73 -18.84 -15.56 36.13
C ILE A 73 -17.48 -16.27 36.34
N GLU A 74 -17.11 -17.24 35.49
CA GLU A 74 -15.78 -17.86 35.54
C GLU A 74 -15.12 -17.87 34.16
N ILE A 75 -14.39 -16.80 33.87
CA ILE A 75 -13.42 -16.77 32.76
C ILE A 75 -12.15 -17.46 33.29
N HIS A 76 -11.71 -18.54 32.63
CA HIS A 76 -10.44 -19.18 32.96
C HIS A 76 -9.30 -18.14 32.93
N PRO A 77 -8.40 -18.09 33.93
CA PRO A 77 -7.39 -17.04 34.05
C PRO A 77 -6.53 -16.87 32.79
N THR A 78 -6.25 -17.96 32.08
CA THR A 78 -5.53 -17.94 30.79
C THR A 78 -6.31 -17.25 29.67
N ALA A 79 -7.65 -17.36 29.63
CA ALA A 79 -8.45 -16.68 28.61
C ALA A 79 -8.50 -15.17 28.87
N ALA A 80 -8.55 -14.76 30.14
CA ALA A 80 -8.47 -13.35 30.53
C ALA A 80 -7.11 -12.74 30.19
N SER A 81 -6.00 -13.45 30.45
CA SER A 81 -4.66 -12.99 30.08
C SER A 81 -4.46 -12.93 28.57
N PHE A 82 -4.97 -13.91 27.82
CA PHE A 82 -4.93 -13.93 26.35
C PHE A 82 -5.74 -12.78 25.74
N LYS A 83 -6.90 -12.45 26.29
CA LYS A 83 -7.66 -11.27 25.87
C LYS A 83 -6.88 -9.98 26.10
N ALA A 84 -6.30 -9.81 27.30
CA ALA A 84 -5.50 -8.63 27.62
C ALA A 84 -4.28 -8.49 26.69
N MET A 85 -3.67 -9.62 26.31
CA MET A 85 -2.61 -9.68 25.30
C MET A 85 -3.11 -9.22 23.93
N LEU A 86 -4.23 -9.76 23.44
CA LEU A 86 -4.81 -9.35 22.16
C LEU A 86 -5.17 -7.85 22.14
N ASP A 87 -5.74 -7.32 23.22
CA ASP A 87 -6.06 -5.90 23.32
C ASP A 87 -4.80 -5.02 23.29
N LYS A 88 -3.71 -5.45 23.95
CA LYS A 88 -2.41 -4.78 23.88
C LYS A 88 -1.80 -4.85 22.48
N ALA A 89 -1.79 -6.02 21.86
CA ALA A 89 -1.29 -6.24 20.50
C ALA A 89 -2.05 -5.37 19.49
N ARG A 90 -3.38 -5.31 19.61
CA ARG A 90 -4.22 -4.47 18.76
C ARG A 90 -3.91 -2.98 18.92
N LYS A 91 -3.81 -2.48 20.16
CA LYS A 91 -3.45 -1.08 20.41
C LYS A 91 -2.06 -0.74 19.85
N HIS A 92 -1.10 -1.65 20.02
CA HIS A 92 0.24 -1.49 19.46
C HIS A 92 0.20 -1.42 17.92
N ALA A 93 -0.50 -2.35 17.27
CA ALA A 93 -0.62 -2.37 15.82
C ALA A 93 -1.27 -1.08 15.27
N VAL A 94 -2.33 -0.59 15.91
CA VAL A 94 -2.99 0.68 15.54
C VAL A 94 -2.02 1.85 15.67
N ARG A 95 -1.30 1.96 16.79
CA ARG A 95 -0.30 3.01 16.99
C ARG A 95 0.79 2.97 15.91
N CYS A 96 1.37 1.80 15.64
CA CYS A 96 2.35 1.66 14.58
C CYS A 96 1.77 2.04 13.21
N MET A 97 0.45 1.89 12.98
CA MET A 97 -0.17 2.29 11.71
C MET A 97 -0.20 3.81 11.61
N GLU A 98 -0.68 4.46 12.66
CA GLU A 98 -0.72 5.92 12.75
C GLU A 98 0.67 6.55 12.64
N ASP A 99 1.68 5.97 13.29
CA ASP A 99 3.07 6.42 13.24
C ASP A 99 3.66 6.25 11.82
N SER A 100 3.44 5.12 11.15
CA SER A 100 3.90 4.94 9.76
C SER A 100 3.18 5.88 8.79
N PHE A 101 1.86 6.07 8.93
CA PHE A 101 1.12 6.95 8.04
C PHE A 101 1.50 8.41 8.21
N SER A 102 1.69 8.88 9.45
CA SER A 102 2.16 10.24 9.69
C SER A 102 3.56 10.44 9.11
N TYR A 103 4.47 9.47 9.31
CA TYR A 103 5.82 9.51 8.73
C TYR A 103 5.80 9.57 7.19
N ASP A 104 5.04 8.69 6.54
CA ASP A 104 4.97 8.62 5.08
C ASP A 104 4.33 9.88 4.49
N LYS A 105 3.28 10.41 5.14
CA LYS A 105 2.65 11.66 4.75
C LYS A 105 3.63 12.84 4.87
N ASP A 106 4.28 12.99 6.01
CA ASP A 106 5.24 14.08 6.23
C ASP A 106 6.40 14.03 5.24
N LYS A 107 6.86 12.82 4.90
CA LYS A 107 7.94 12.62 3.92
C LYS A 107 7.47 12.93 2.51
N TRP A 108 6.26 12.53 2.15
CA TRP A 108 5.64 12.87 0.87
C TRP A 108 5.46 14.37 0.74
N ASP A 109 4.83 15.03 1.71
CA ASP A 109 4.58 16.48 1.70
C ASP A 109 5.88 17.30 1.61
N LYS A 110 6.99 16.82 2.18
CA LYS A 110 8.31 17.48 2.10
C LYS A 110 9.03 17.29 0.76
N SER A 111 8.87 16.12 0.14
CA SER A 111 9.63 15.76 -1.07
C SER A 111 8.83 15.96 -2.36
N HIS A 112 7.50 16.03 -2.26
CA HIS A 112 6.62 16.09 -3.41
C HIS A 112 6.42 17.54 -3.84
N GLU A 113 7.07 17.91 -4.92
CA GLU A 113 6.79 19.14 -5.66
C GLU A 113 5.90 18.76 -6.84
N THR A 114 4.68 19.29 -6.89
CA THR A 114 3.76 19.10 -8.02
C THR A 114 4.28 19.92 -9.20
N PRO A 115 4.80 19.31 -10.27
CA PRO A 115 5.24 20.06 -11.43
C PRO A 115 4.01 20.56 -12.18
N ASP A 116 3.91 21.87 -12.37
CA ASP A 116 2.82 22.49 -13.13
C ASP A 116 3.10 22.34 -14.64
N PHE A 117 2.49 21.32 -15.25
CA PHE A 117 2.56 21.08 -16.68
C PHE A 117 1.38 21.74 -17.38
N LYS A 118 1.61 22.34 -18.55
CA LYS A 118 0.55 22.90 -19.39
C LYS A 118 0.45 22.14 -20.70
N VAL A 119 -0.76 22.13 -21.26
CA VAL A 119 -0.99 21.60 -22.60
C VAL A 119 -0.16 22.41 -23.59
N GLY A 120 0.63 21.72 -24.41
CA GLY A 120 1.59 22.32 -25.35
C GLY A 120 3.04 22.36 -24.87
N ASP A 121 3.32 22.06 -23.59
CA ASP A 121 4.70 22.01 -23.10
C ASP A 121 5.46 20.82 -23.69
N LEU A 122 6.77 21.00 -23.87
CA LEU A 122 7.69 19.94 -24.29
C LEU A 122 8.20 19.18 -23.07
N VAL A 123 8.08 17.87 -23.13
CA VAL A 123 8.46 16.98 -22.02
C VAL A 123 9.23 15.77 -22.49
N LEU A 124 10.13 15.30 -21.63
CA LEU A 124 10.88 14.07 -21.79
C LEU A 124 10.17 12.93 -21.03
N VAL A 125 10.01 11.76 -21.67
CA VAL A 125 9.38 10.59 -21.04
C VAL A 125 10.42 9.55 -20.64
N SER A 126 10.35 9.06 -19.41
CA SER A 126 11.27 8.05 -18.87
C SER A 126 11.19 6.72 -19.59
N THR A 127 12.36 6.12 -19.89
CA THR A 127 12.47 4.85 -20.62
C THR A 127 12.52 3.61 -19.73
N THR A 128 12.28 3.75 -18.42
CA THR A 128 12.35 2.65 -17.46
C THR A 128 11.40 1.51 -17.84
N ASN A 129 10.18 1.84 -18.28
CA ASN A 129 9.13 0.87 -18.63
C ASN A 129 9.08 0.52 -20.12
N PHE A 130 10.03 1.02 -20.91
CA PHE A 130 10.10 0.69 -22.33
C PHE A 130 10.98 -0.53 -22.55
N ASN A 131 10.32 -1.68 -22.77
CA ASN A 131 11.00 -2.96 -23.04
C ASN A 131 11.42 -3.14 -24.51
N ASN A 132 10.76 -2.43 -25.44
CA ASN A 132 10.95 -2.60 -26.89
C ASN A 132 11.84 -1.54 -27.55
N ILE A 133 12.66 -0.80 -26.78
CA ILE A 133 13.64 0.11 -27.38
C ILE A 133 14.85 -0.71 -27.79
N LYS A 134 15.27 -0.57 -29.05
CA LYS A 134 16.46 -1.24 -29.59
C LYS A 134 17.70 -0.80 -28.79
N GLY A 135 18.44 -1.76 -28.23
CA GLY A 135 19.73 -1.50 -27.57
C GLY A 135 19.93 -2.24 -26.25
N CYS A 136 21.14 -2.17 -25.70
CA CYS A 136 21.48 -2.73 -24.38
C CYS A 136 20.90 -1.85 -23.26
N LYS A 137 20.33 -2.47 -22.21
CA LYS A 137 19.68 -1.77 -21.08
C LYS A 137 20.56 -0.70 -20.40
N ASN A 138 21.88 -0.83 -20.47
CA ASN A 138 22.84 0.10 -19.84
C ASN A 138 23.30 1.24 -20.77
N LEU A 139 23.02 1.14 -22.08
CA LEU A 139 23.41 2.15 -23.09
C LEU A 139 22.21 2.91 -23.64
N LYS A 140 21.00 2.63 -23.15
CA LYS A 140 19.80 3.36 -23.55
C LYS A 140 19.72 4.68 -22.78
N ASP A 141 19.31 5.73 -23.47
CA ASP A 141 18.99 6.99 -22.82
C ASP A 141 17.87 6.77 -21.81
N SER A 142 18.04 7.35 -20.62
CA SER A 142 17.06 7.23 -19.53
C SER A 142 15.74 7.95 -19.85
N PHE A 143 15.76 8.89 -20.80
CA PHE A 143 14.62 9.68 -21.23
C PHE A 143 14.56 9.70 -22.76
N ALA A 144 13.35 9.57 -23.33
CA ALA A 144 13.10 9.60 -24.76
C ALA A 144 12.34 10.88 -25.14
N GLY A 145 12.77 11.47 -26.27
CA GLY A 145 12.14 12.56 -27.02
C GLY A 145 11.90 13.86 -26.24
N PRO A 146 11.82 15.02 -26.89
CA PRO A 146 10.85 16.02 -26.50
C PRO A 146 9.50 15.66 -27.14
N PHE A 147 8.49 15.35 -26.32
CA PHE A 147 7.12 15.12 -26.74
C PHE A 147 6.24 16.29 -26.29
N VAL A 148 5.20 16.60 -27.07
CA VAL A 148 4.25 17.66 -26.72
C VAL A 148 3.15 17.09 -25.83
N ILE A 149 2.80 17.80 -24.76
CA ILE A 149 1.65 17.45 -23.94
C ILE A 149 0.35 17.77 -24.69
N LYS A 150 -0.46 16.74 -24.93
CA LYS A 150 -1.75 16.85 -25.62
C LYS A 150 -2.91 17.11 -24.66
N ALA A 151 -2.92 16.43 -23.51
CA ALA A 151 -3.97 16.60 -22.50
C ALA A 151 -3.44 16.28 -21.10
N LEU A 152 -4.07 16.85 -20.08
CA LEU A 152 -3.80 16.59 -18.66
C LEU A 152 -4.99 15.83 -18.07
N HIS A 153 -4.74 14.67 -17.49
CA HIS A 153 -5.74 13.81 -16.86
C HIS A 153 -5.59 13.91 -15.34
N GLY A 154 -6.14 14.98 -14.76
CA GLY A 154 -5.95 15.33 -13.35
C GLY A 154 -4.51 15.76 -13.03
N GLU A 155 -4.15 15.70 -11.75
CA GLU A 155 -2.83 16.17 -11.27
C GLU A 155 -1.70 15.16 -11.50
N ASN A 156 -2.03 13.86 -11.67
CA ASN A 156 -1.05 12.78 -11.64
C ASN A 156 -0.74 12.16 -13.00
N ALA A 157 -1.50 12.46 -14.05
CA ALA A 157 -1.34 11.82 -15.36
C ALA A 157 -1.40 12.81 -16.51
N VAL A 158 -0.52 12.61 -17.48
CA VAL A 158 -0.34 13.48 -18.66
C VAL A 158 -0.39 12.61 -19.91
N GLU A 159 -1.16 13.04 -20.91
CA GLU A 159 -1.19 12.44 -22.23
C GLU A 159 -0.23 13.21 -23.16
N VAL A 160 0.73 12.49 -23.74
CA VAL A 160 1.72 13.05 -24.68
C VAL A 160 1.48 12.54 -26.08
N GLU A 161 1.83 13.38 -27.06
CA GLU A 161 1.85 12.98 -28.47
C GLU A 161 3.14 12.20 -28.75
N LEU A 162 3.01 10.88 -28.89
CA LEU A 162 4.12 9.98 -29.17
C LEU A 162 4.44 9.96 -30.66
N SER A 163 5.74 9.93 -31.00
CA SER A 163 6.20 9.73 -32.38
C SER A 163 5.89 8.31 -32.89
N GLU A 164 5.95 8.12 -34.21
CA GLU A 164 5.57 6.85 -34.88
C GLU A 164 6.32 5.61 -34.33
N GLU A 165 7.52 5.79 -33.80
CA GLU A 165 8.32 4.72 -33.17
C GLU A 165 7.69 4.19 -31.86
N PHE A 166 6.80 4.96 -31.25
CA PHE A 166 6.19 4.68 -29.96
C PHE A 166 4.66 4.53 -30.02
N THR A 167 4.06 4.48 -31.21
CA THR A 167 2.60 4.34 -31.42
C THR A 167 1.98 3.13 -30.70
N ASN A 168 2.75 2.05 -30.51
CA ASN A 168 2.27 0.84 -29.81
C ASN A 168 2.36 0.94 -28.27
N LYS A 169 2.60 2.13 -27.72
CA LYS A 169 2.70 2.36 -26.28
C LYS A 169 1.57 3.26 -25.82
N ASN A 170 1.18 3.12 -24.55
CA ASN A 170 0.17 3.98 -23.95
C ASN A 170 0.67 5.44 -23.96
N PRO A 171 -0.10 6.39 -24.51
CA PRO A 171 0.29 7.80 -24.57
C PRO A 171 0.15 8.53 -23.23
N THR A 172 -0.52 7.92 -22.25
CA THR A 172 -0.72 8.48 -20.92
C THR A 172 0.37 7.99 -19.97
N PHE A 173 1.11 8.92 -19.38
CA PHE A 173 2.17 8.65 -18.42
C PHE A 173 1.88 9.35 -17.08
N PRO A 174 2.25 8.74 -15.95
CA PRO A 174 2.22 9.42 -14.67
C PRO A 174 3.28 10.53 -14.64
N VAL A 175 2.97 11.62 -13.94
CA VAL A 175 3.84 12.80 -13.79
C VAL A 175 5.25 12.44 -13.28
N SER A 176 5.37 11.41 -12.44
CA SER A 176 6.65 10.92 -11.93
C SER A 176 7.62 10.38 -13.01
N LEU A 177 7.10 10.01 -14.18
CA LEU A 177 7.89 9.50 -15.30
C LEU A 177 8.18 10.57 -16.35
N ILE A 178 7.79 11.81 -16.10
CA ILE A 178 7.89 12.92 -17.05
C ILE A 178 8.85 13.97 -16.49
N LYS A 179 9.67 14.55 -17.36
CA LYS A 179 10.51 15.70 -17.01
C LYS A 179 10.23 16.86 -17.97
N PRO A 180 10.21 18.11 -17.49
CA PRO A 180 10.13 19.27 -18.38
C PRO A 180 11.38 19.29 -19.27
N TYR A 181 11.18 19.50 -20.57
CA TYR A 181 12.28 19.67 -21.50
C TYR A 181 12.89 21.06 -21.31
N LYS A 182 14.18 21.12 -20.95
CA LYS A 182 14.94 22.36 -20.93
C LYS A 182 15.71 22.44 -22.24
N SER A 183 15.34 23.39 -23.10
CA SER A 183 16.15 23.72 -24.27
C SER A 183 17.47 24.28 -23.76
N SER A 184 18.58 23.61 -24.09
CA SER A 184 19.92 24.15 -23.83
C SER A 184 20.18 25.25 -24.85
N ASP A 185 19.59 26.42 -24.65
CA ASP A 185 20.05 27.64 -25.32
C ASP A 185 21.29 28.14 -24.58
N VAL A 186 22.46 27.65 -25.02
CA VAL A 186 23.77 28.29 -25.26
C VAL A 186 24.83 27.20 -25.43
#